data_AF-A0AAQ3N5W7-F1
#
_entry.id   AF-A0AAQ3N5W7-F1
#
_cell.length_a   1.000
_cell.length_b   1.000
_cell.length_c   1.000
_cell.angle_alpha   90.00
_cell.angle_beta   90.00
_cell.angle_gamma   90.00
#
_symmetry.space_group_name_H-M   'P 1'
#
loop_
_entity.id
_entity.type
_entity.pdbx_description
1 polymer ?
#
loop_
_entity_poly.entity_id
_entity_poly.type
_entity_poly.pdbx_seq_one_letter_code
_entity_poly.pdbx_strand_id
1 'polypeptide(L)'
;MEKVMNILKPKPNPQQLLRDWQRRLRQECRNIERQIRDIQREEKSVQKAIREAAKRNDMGSAKALAKELVRSKKTVNRLYENKAQMNSISMHLGESVGERYRDVNLVFKMLMVFGFALRVVLWRYRDVNPVCTIYPPST
;
A
#
# COMPACT_ATOMS: atom_id res chain seq x y z
N MET A 1 30.18 -6.67 11.42
CA MET A 1 29.16 -7.15 12.38
C MET A 1 27.71 -7.01 11.89
N GLU A 2 27.42 -6.33 10.76
CA GLU A 2 26.05 -6.31 10.20
C GLU A 2 25.66 -7.60 9.46
N LYS A 3 26.62 -8.28 8.82
CA LYS A 3 26.36 -9.49 8.02
C LYS A 3 25.87 -10.68 8.85
N VAL A 4 26.35 -10.82 10.09
CA VAL A 4 25.92 -11.90 11.01
C VAL A 4 24.54 -11.64 11.63
N MET A 5 24.14 -10.38 11.80
CA MET A 5 22.81 -10.02 12.31
C MET A 5 21.67 -10.20 11.28
N ASN A 6 21.99 -10.38 10.00
CA ASN A 6 21.01 -10.63 8.94
C ASN A 6 20.75 -12.12 8.68
N ILE A 7 21.57 -13.02 9.24
CA ILE A 7 21.42 -14.48 9.10
C ILE A 7 20.43 -15.04 10.14
N LEU A 8 20.27 -14.36 11.28
CA LEU A 8 19.46 -14.81 12.41
C LEU A 8 18.04 -14.21 12.47
N LYS A 9 17.64 -13.39 11.47
CA LYS A 9 16.27 -12.87 11.43
C LYS A 9 15.38 -13.88 10.68
N PRO A 10 14.32 -14.42 11.29
CA PRO A 10 13.33 -15.19 10.54
C PRO A 10 12.82 -14.34 9.38
N LYS A 11 12.67 -14.94 8.19
CA LYS A 11 12.15 -14.25 7.00
C LYS A 11 10.90 -13.45 7.43
N PRO A 12 10.86 -12.13 7.24
CA PRO A 12 9.75 -11.32 7.71
C PRO A 12 8.47 -11.86 7.08
N ASN A 13 7.43 -12.00 7.91
CA ASN A 13 6.11 -12.39 7.44
C ASN A 13 5.71 -11.45 6.29
N PRO A 14 5.20 -11.95 5.15
CA PRO A 14 4.83 -11.12 4.00
C PRO A 14 3.88 -9.96 4.38
N GLN A 15 3.05 -10.14 5.41
CA GLN A 15 2.21 -9.06 5.95
C GLN A 15 3.01 -7.93 6.62
N GLN A 16 4.08 -8.27 7.32
CA GLN A 16 4.94 -7.30 8.00
C GLN A 16 5.73 -6.48 6.98
N LEU A 17 6.27 -7.16 5.97
CA LEU A 17 6.98 -6.51 4.87
C LEU A 17 6.08 -5.52 4.11
N LEU A 18 4.82 -5.90 3.87
CA LEU A 18 3.83 -4.99 3.27
C LEU A 18 3.57 -3.76 4.14
N ARG A 19 3.38 -3.93 5.46
CA ARG A 19 3.17 -2.81 6.39
C ARG A 19 4.37 -1.87 6.39
N ASP A 20 5.58 -2.41 6.31
CA ASP A 20 6.80 -1.62 6.22
C ASP A 20 6.90 -0.84 4.91
N TRP A 21 6.55 -1.46 3.77
CA TRP A 21 6.49 -0.77 2.49
C TRP A 21 5.42 0.32 2.46
N GLN A 22 4.22 0.06 2.95
CA GLN A 22 3.17 1.08 3.08
C GLN A 22 3.61 2.25 3.97
N ARG A 23 4.31 1.97 5.08
CA ARG A 23 4.85 3.00 5.97
C ARG A 23 5.90 3.85 5.25
N ARG A 24 6.80 3.21 4.48
CA ARG A 24 7.83 3.91 3.67
C ARG A 24 7.19 4.77 2.59
N LEU A 25 6.23 4.25 1.83
CA LEU A 25 5.51 5.00 0.80
C LEU A 25 4.86 6.27 1.37
N ARG A 26 4.18 6.17 2.52
CA ARG A 26 3.60 7.34 3.20
C ARG A 26 4.65 8.35 3.66
N GLN A 27 5.81 7.87 4.12
CA GLN A 27 6.91 8.75 4.53
C GLN A 27 7.48 9.52 3.34
N GLU A 28 7.68 8.84 2.21
CA GLU A 28 8.15 9.46 0.98
C GLU A 28 7.13 10.47 0.41
N CYS A 29 5.83 10.15 0.43
CA CYS A 29 4.80 11.12 0.03
C CYS A 29 4.88 12.41 0.87
N ARG A 30 5.05 12.30 2.20
CA ARG A 30 5.26 13.47 3.07
C ARG A 30 6.55 14.21 2.78
N ASN A 31 7.59 13.49 2.34
CA ASN A 31 8.87 14.10 1.98
C ASN A 31 8.75 14.93 0.71
N ILE A 32 8.08 14.40 -0.32
CA ILE A 32 7.77 15.11 -1.56
C ILE A 32 6.95 16.37 -1.26
N GLU A 33 5.93 16.28 -0.39
CA GLU A 33 5.14 17.44 0.03
C GLU A 33 5.94 18.52 0.78
N ARG A 34 6.95 18.12 1.56
CA ARG A 34 7.88 19.08 2.17
C ARG A 34 8.72 19.76 1.10
N GLN A 35 9.33 19.01 0.20
CA GLN A 35 10.13 19.55 -0.91
C GLN A 35 9.33 20.54 -1.78
N ILE A 36 8.06 20.23 -2.09
CA ILE A 36 7.18 21.15 -2.83
C ILE A 36 7.01 22.47 -2.06
N ARG A 37 6.75 22.41 -0.75
CA ARG A 37 6.61 23.62 0.07
C ARG A 37 7.90 24.42 0.18
N ASP A 38 9.04 23.76 0.26
CA ASP A 38 10.35 24.40 0.32
C ASP A 38 10.64 25.15 -0.98
N ILE A 39 10.45 24.49 -2.13
CA ILE A 39 10.63 25.11 -3.45
C ILE A 39 9.65 26.29 -3.63
N GLN A 40 8.38 26.15 -3.25
CA GLN A 40 7.40 27.25 -3.35
C GLN A 40 7.77 28.46 -2.48
N ARG A 41 8.41 28.25 -1.33
CA ARG A 41 8.92 29.36 -0.49
C ARG A 41 10.09 30.05 -1.17
N GLU A 42 11.00 29.27 -1.73
CA GLU A 42 12.14 29.79 -2.48
C GLU A 42 11.70 30.56 -3.73
N GLU A 43 10.72 30.05 -4.48
CA GLU A 43 10.12 30.74 -5.65
C GLU A 43 9.59 32.13 -5.28
N LYS A 44 8.92 32.28 -4.12
CA LYS A 44 8.46 33.59 -3.63
C LYS A 44 9.61 34.52 -3.30
N SER A 45 10.72 34.01 -2.76
CA SER A 45 11.93 34.77 -2.49
C SER A 45 12.59 35.25 -3.80
N VAL A 46 12.77 34.34 -4.76
CA VAL A 46 13.31 34.64 -6.10
C VAL A 46 12.44 35.67 -6.82
N GLN A 47 11.11 35.58 -6.71
CA GLN A 47 10.22 36.58 -7.30
C GLN A 47 10.41 37.98 -6.71
N LYS A 48 10.67 38.09 -5.40
CA LYS A 48 11.02 39.39 -4.77
C LYS A 48 12.37 39.90 -5.28
N ALA A 49 13.38 39.02 -5.34
CA ALA A 49 14.70 39.37 -5.86
C ALA A 49 14.66 39.86 -7.31
N ILE A 50 13.83 39.25 -8.17
CA ILE A 50 13.60 39.72 -9.55
C ILE A 50 13.04 41.15 -9.57
N ARG A 51 12.04 41.44 -8.72
CA ARG A 51 11.45 42.79 -8.64
C ARG A 51 12.46 43.82 -8.16
N GLU A 52 13.31 43.47 -7.20
CA GLU A 52 14.36 44.34 -6.68
C GLU A 52 15.49 44.55 -7.70
N ALA A 53 15.89 43.53 -8.45
CA ALA A 53 16.86 43.65 -9.54
C ALA A 53 16.31 44.53 -10.68
N ALA A 54 15.04 44.35 -11.04
CA ALA A 54 14.37 45.17 -12.05
C ALA A 54 14.29 46.65 -11.63
N LYS A 55 13.97 46.94 -10.35
CA LYS A 55 13.99 48.33 -9.82
C LYS A 55 15.36 48.99 -9.87
N ARG A 56 16.43 48.20 -9.72
CA ARG A 56 17.83 48.66 -9.83
C ARG A 56 18.33 48.76 -11.29
N ASN A 57 17.46 48.51 -12.28
CA ASN A 57 17.78 48.43 -13.70
C ASN A 57 18.85 47.36 -14.07
N ASP A 58 19.07 46.37 -13.20
CA ASP A 58 19.94 45.24 -13.52
C ASP A 58 19.14 44.14 -14.24
N MET A 59 18.97 44.34 -15.55
CA MET A 59 18.24 43.42 -16.42
C MET A 59 18.98 42.10 -16.65
N GLY A 60 20.31 42.07 -16.50
CA GLY A 60 21.12 40.87 -16.64
C GLY A 60 20.82 39.86 -15.54
N SER A 61 20.92 40.32 -14.28
CA SER A 61 20.58 39.51 -13.11
C SER A 61 19.11 39.14 -13.06
N ALA A 62 18.21 40.07 -13.41
CA ALA A 62 16.76 39.79 -13.46
C ALA A 62 16.43 38.66 -14.45
N LYS A 63 17.09 38.61 -15.62
CA LYS A 63 16.89 37.56 -16.63
C LYS A 63 17.44 36.20 -16.17
N ALA A 64 18.56 36.19 -15.44
CA ALA A 64 19.11 34.95 -14.86
C ALA A 64 18.15 34.36 -13.82
N LEU A 65 17.69 35.17 -12.88
CA LEU A 65 16.73 34.77 -11.84
C LEU A 65 15.37 34.33 -12.43
N ALA A 66 14.91 34.98 -13.50
CA ALA A 66 13.68 34.57 -14.18
C ALA A 66 13.78 33.17 -14.81
N LYS A 67 14.95 32.81 -15.37
CA LYS A 67 15.19 31.45 -15.90
C LYS A 67 15.16 30.41 -14.78
N GLU A 68 15.74 30.74 -13.63
CA GLU A 68 15.73 29.88 -12.45
C GLU A 68 14.30 29.62 -11.96
N LEU A 69 13.47 30.67 -11.90
CA LEU A 69 12.06 30.54 -11.55
C LEU A 69 11.30 29.56 -12.46
N VAL A 70 11.57 29.57 -13.77
CA VAL A 70 10.95 28.62 -14.72
C VAL A 70 11.42 27.18 -14.46
N ARG A 71 12.70 26.99 -14.10
CA ARG A 71 13.24 25.67 -13.75
C ARG A 71 12.63 25.15 -12.44
N SER A 72 12.44 26.00 -11.44
CA SER A 72 11.78 25.64 -10.19
C SER A 72 10.36 25.15 -10.43
N LYS A 73 9.57 25.87 -11.25
CA LYS A 73 8.21 25.44 -11.64
C LYS A 73 8.18 24.07 -12.32
N LYS A 74 9.13 23.81 -13.22
CA LYS A 74 9.24 22.50 -13.87
C LYS A 74 9.57 21.39 -12.87
N THR A 75 10.39 21.69 -11.87
CA THR A 75 10.74 20.76 -10.79
C THR A 75 9.51 20.45 -9.93
N VAL A 76 8.70 21.46 -9.59
CA VAL A 76 7.43 21.29 -8.87
C VAL A 76 6.47 20.37 -9.64
N ASN A 77 6.31 20.55 -10.96
CA ASN A 77 5.47 19.67 -11.76
C ASN A 77 5.93 18.21 -11.72
N ARG A 78 7.25 17.97 -11.84
CA ARG A 78 7.83 16.62 -11.71
C ARG A 78 7.58 16.01 -10.33
N LEU A 79 7.64 16.81 -9.26
CA LEU A 79 7.34 16.33 -7.91
C LEU A 79 5.85 15.96 -7.75
N TYR A 80 4.94 16.68 -8.40
CA TYR A 80 3.53 16.29 -8.43
C TYR A 80 3.29 14.99 -9.20
N GLU A 81 3.97 14.80 -10.33
CA GLU A 81 3.95 13.53 -11.07
C GLU A 81 4.46 12.38 -10.20
N ASN A 82 5.61 12.56 -9.54
CA ASN A 82 6.18 11.57 -8.62
C ASN A 82 5.22 11.23 -7.47
N LYS A 83 4.51 12.23 -6.91
CA LYS A 83 3.48 12.00 -5.88
C LYS A 83 2.33 11.15 -6.42
N ALA A 84 1.87 11.41 -7.64
CA ALA A 84 0.82 10.62 -8.27
C ALA A 84 1.27 9.17 -8.51
N GLN A 85 2.50 8.96 -8.98
CA GLN A 85 3.09 7.63 -9.16
C GLN A 85 3.16 6.86 -7.84
N MET A 86 3.60 7.49 -6.76
CA MET A 86 3.67 6.87 -5.42
C MET A 86 2.28 6.47 -4.88
N ASN A 87 1.25 7.26 -5.17
CA ASN A 87 -0.13 6.93 -4.82
C ASN A 87 -0.65 5.72 -5.60
N SER A 88 -0.37 5.64 -6.90
CA SER A 88 -0.69 4.47 -7.72
C SER A 88 -0.01 3.20 -7.20
N ILE A 89 1.29 3.27 -6.87
CA ILE A 89 2.02 2.14 -6.27
C ILE A 89 1.39 1.72 -4.94
N SER A 90 0.98 2.67 -4.10
CA SER A 90 0.30 2.37 -2.84
C SER A 90 -1.05 1.66 -3.04
N MET A 91 -1.79 1.99 -4.10
CA MET A 91 -3.04 1.31 -4.44
C MET A 91 -2.78 -0.14 -4.88
N HIS A 92 -1.86 -0.35 -5.82
CA HIS A 92 -1.50 -1.69 -6.30
C HIS A 92 -0.98 -2.61 -5.18
N LEU A 93 -0.22 -2.06 -4.22
CA LEU A 93 0.21 -2.81 -3.03
C LEU A 93 -0.96 -3.24 -2.14
N GLY A 94 -2.00 -2.41 -2.03
CA GLY A 94 -3.21 -2.73 -1.29
C GLY A 94 -4.04 -3.83 -1.96
N GLU A 95 -4.18 -3.74 -3.28
CA GLU A 95 -4.94 -4.70 -4.10
C GLU A 95 -4.31 -6.09 -4.09
N SER A 96 -3.00 -6.18 -4.33
CA SER A 96 -2.25 -7.45 -4.43
C SER A 96 -2.36 -8.34 -3.18
N VAL A 97 -2.60 -7.73 -2.02
CA VAL A 97 -2.72 -8.45 -0.74
C VAL A 97 -4.16 -8.82 -0.44
N GLY A 98 -5.12 -8.00 -0.86
CA GLY A 98 -6.55 -8.30 -0.73
C GLY A 98 -6.99 -9.54 -1.51
N GLU A 99 -6.32 -9.87 -2.61
CA GLU A 99 -6.61 -11.08 -3.40
C GLU A 99 -6.06 -12.35 -2.74
N ARG A 100 -4.79 -12.35 -2.30
CA ARG A 100 -4.21 -13.52 -1.63
C ARG A 100 -4.90 -13.90 -0.32
N TYR A 101 -5.41 -12.95 0.45
CA TYR A 101 -6.15 -13.25 1.69
C TYR A 101 -7.61 -13.64 1.45
N ARG A 102 -8.19 -13.28 0.30
CA ARG A 102 -9.55 -13.72 -0.06
C ARG A 102 -9.53 -15.20 -0.43
N ASP A 103 -8.57 -15.68 -1.20
CA ASP A 103 -8.58 -17.08 -1.66
C ASP A 103 -8.43 -18.09 -0.51
N VAL A 104 -7.50 -17.89 0.42
CA VAL A 104 -7.29 -18.86 1.52
C VAL A 104 -8.42 -18.83 2.56
N ASN A 105 -8.95 -17.64 2.88
CA ASN A 105 -10.07 -17.54 3.81
C ASN A 105 -11.40 -17.94 3.18
N LEU A 106 -11.61 -17.70 1.88
CA LEU A 106 -12.79 -18.16 1.15
C LEU A 106 -12.78 -19.68 1.07
N VAL A 107 -11.64 -20.32 0.76
CA VAL A 107 -11.52 -21.78 0.76
C VAL A 107 -11.73 -22.37 2.16
N PHE A 108 -11.21 -21.74 3.23
CA PHE A 108 -11.49 -22.18 4.62
C PHE A 108 -12.94 -21.95 5.05
N LYS A 109 -13.56 -20.82 4.68
CA LYS A 109 -15.00 -20.57 4.92
C LYS A 109 -15.86 -21.56 4.13
N MET A 110 -15.49 -21.83 2.89
CA MET A 110 -16.17 -22.79 2.03
C MET A 110 -16.03 -24.19 2.62
N LEU A 111 -14.84 -24.62 3.03
CA LEU A 111 -14.64 -25.88 3.76
C LEU A 111 -15.40 -25.95 5.09
N MET A 112 -15.52 -24.86 5.85
CA MET A 112 -16.35 -24.84 7.05
C MET A 112 -17.85 -24.92 6.73
N VAL A 113 -18.33 -24.22 5.72
CA VAL A 113 -19.75 -24.22 5.31
C VAL A 113 -20.13 -25.56 4.68
N PHE A 114 -19.28 -26.11 3.80
CA PHE A 114 -19.45 -27.44 3.23
C PHE A 114 -19.27 -28.55 4.27
N GLY A 115 -18.35 -28.41 5.23
CA GLY A 115 -18.19 -29.33 6.35
C GLY A 115 -19.37 -29.30 7.32
N PHE A 116 -19.95 -28.13 7.57
CA PHE A 116 -21.18 -28.00 8.37
C PHE A 116 -22.39 -28.60 7.65
N ALA A 117 -22.51 -28.38 6.33
CA ALA A 117 -23.53 -29.01 5.50
C ALA A 117 -23.37 -30.55 5.47
N LEU A 118 -22.14 -31.07 5.34
CA LEU A 118 -21.87 -32.51 5.37
C LEU A 118 -22.23 -33.12 6.73
N ARG A 119 -22.00 -32.39 7.82
CA ARG A 119 -22.35 -32.81 9.19
C ARG A 119 -23.87 -32.85 9.42
N VAL A 120 -24.60 -31.90 8.86
CA VAL A 120 -26.08 -31.88 8.89
C VAL A 120 -26.68 -32.97 8.01
N VAL A 121 -26.13 -33.21 6.81
CA VAL A 121 -26.57 -34.29 5.91
C VAL A 121 -26.26 -35.66 6.49
N LEU A 122 -25.06 -35.88 7.07
CA LEU A 122 -24.71 -37.13 7.75
C LEU A 122 -25.55 -37.39 9.01
N TRP A 123 -25.94 -36.34 9.75
CA TRP A 123 -26.85 -36.48 10.89
C TRP A 123 -28.26 -36.88 10.42
N ARG A 124 -28.76 -36.29 9.32
CA ARG A 124 -30.04 -36.66 8.71
C ARG A 124 -30.04 -38.07 8.08
N TYR A 125 -28.89 -38.57 7.62
CA TYR A 125 -28.73 -39.93 7.06
C TYR A 125 -28.63 -41.02 8.13
N ARG A 126 -28.34 -40.66 9.40
CA ARG A 126 -28.26 -41.59 10.54
C ARG A 126 -29.59 -41.80 11.27
N ASP A 127 -30.63 -41.05 10.93
CA ASP A 127 -31.97 -41.17 11.54
C ASP A 127 -32.99 -41.98 10.70
N VAL A 128 -32.63 -42.45 9.50
CA VAL A 128 -33.54 -43.15 8.57
C VAL A 128 -33.11 -44.60 8.32
N ASN A 129 -32.74 -45.33 9.38
CA ASN A 129 -32.65 -46.80 9.37
C ASN A 129 -32.91 -47.37 10.77
N PRO A 130 -34.19 -47.57 11.19
CA PRO A 130 -34.49 -48.41 12.34
C PRO A 130 -34.24 -49.87 11.94
N VAL A 131 -33.18 -50.46 12.50
CA VAL A 131 -32.88 -51.88 12.35
C VAL A 131 -34.02 -52.70 12.97
N CYS A 132 -34.75 -53.43 12.12
CA CYS A 132 -35.62 -54.54 12.51
C CYS A 132 -34.81 -55.56 13.31
N THR A 133 -35.05 -55.68 14.62
CA THR A 133 -34.63 -56.84 15.41
C THR A 133 -35.68 -57.93 15.28
N ILE A 134 -35.45 -58.86 14.35
CA ILE A 134 -36.10 -60.17 14.28
C ILE A 134 -35.45 -61.06 15.35
N TYR A 135 -36.23 -61.52 16.34
CA TYR A 135 -35.86 -62.63 17.21
C TYR A 135 -36.24 -63.97 16.53
N PRO A 136 -35.34 -64.97 16.47
CA PRO A 136 -35.71 -66.35 16.16
C PRO A 136 -35.94 -67.19 17.45
N PRO A 137 -36.57 -68.39 17.34
CA PRO A 137 -37.22 -69.10 18.44
C PRO A 137 -36.40 -70.29 19.00
N SER A 138 -36.58 -70.60 20.29
CA SER A 138 -36.33 -71.87 21.00
C SER A 138 -36.29 -71.55 22.51
N THR A 139 -37.02 -72.16 23.45
CA THR A 139 -37.61 -73.50 23.58
C THR A 139 -38.73 -73.40 24.63
#